data_AF-M5GA67-F1
#
_entry.id   AF-M5GA67-F1
#
_cell.length_a   1.000
_cell.length_b   1.000
_cell.length_c   1.000
_cell.angle_alpha   90.00
_cell.angle_beta   90.00
_cell.angle_gamma   90.00
#
_symmetry.space_group_name_H-M   'P 1'
#
loop_
_entity.id
_entity.type
_entity.pdbx_description
1 polymer ?
#
loop_
_entity_poly.entity_id
_entity_poly.type
_entity_poly.pdbx_seq_one_letter_code
_entity_poly.pdbx_strand_id
1 'polypeptide(L)'
;MTPDIKGNIDICTTREGILEDFSPGDSVSLAIRRNAVNFHLPADISNPIVIFCAGSGLAPMRGFIQERAEQIKAGKKVGKALLFFGCRDPERDFLYYHDELAG
;
A
#
# COMPACT_ATOMS: atom_id res chain seq x y z
N MET A 1 -2.83 -14.37 20.64
CA MET A 1 -4.06 -14.49 19.83
C MET A 1 -3.79 -13.86 18.48
N THR A 2 -3.76 -14.66 17.40
CA THR A 2 -3.82 -14.13 16.04
C THR A 2 -5.28 -13.78 15.73
N PRO A 3 -5.61 -12.59 15.21
CA PRO A 3 -6.91 -12.38 14.59
C PRO A 3 -7.04 -13.33 13.40
N ASP A 4 -8.11 -14.12 13.35
CA ASP A 4 -8.35 -15.10 12.30
C ASP A 4 -8.94 -14.37 11.06
N ILE A 5 -8.07 -13.72 10.28
CA ILE A 5 -8.44 -12.94 9.09
C ILE A 5 -8.79 -13.89 7.93
N LYS A 6 -9.80 -14.75 8.14
CA LYS A 6 -10.56 -15.46 7.10
C LYS A 6 -11.56 -14.48 6.46
N GLY A 7 -11.01 -13.39 5.96
CA GLY A 7 -11.70 -12.41 5.15
C GLY A 7 -11.17 -12.46 3.73
N ASN A 8 -12.02 -12.07 2.80
CA ASN A 8 -11.66 -11.87 1.42
C ASN A 8 -11.73 -10.32 1.18
N ILE A 9 -10.64 -9.65 0.76
CA ILE A 9 -10.49 -8.18 0.55
C ILE A 9 -10.02 -7.83 -0.90
N ASP A 10 -10.91 -7.98 -1.88
CA ASP A 10 -10.67 -7.65 -3.30
C ASP A 10 -11.89 -6.86 -3.78
N ILE A 11 -11.69 -5.64 -4.28
CA ILE A 11 -12.80 -4.70 -4.54
C ILE A 11 -13.21 -4.81 -6.01
N CYS A 12 -14.03 -5.81 -6.33
CA CYS A 12 -14.66 -5.94 -7.65
C CYS A 12 -15.76 -4.88 -7.85
N THR A 13 -15.37 -3.61 -8.01
CA THR A 13 -16.30 -2.59 -8.52
C THR A 13 -16.67 -2.93 -9.95
N THR A 14 -17.97 -3.09 -10.25
CA THR A 14 -18.47 -3.29 -11.62
C THR A 14 -18.67 -1.95 -12.36
N ARG A 15 -18.48 -0.84 -11.67
CA ARG A 15 -18.48 0.55 -12.14
C ARG A 15 -17.50 1.37 -11.30
N GLU A 16 -16.79 2.29 -11.94
CA GLU A 16 -16.06 3.36 -11.25
C GLU A 16 -17.03 4.27 -10.47
N GLY A 17 -16.50 5.00 -9.47
CA GLY A 17 -17.25 5.99 -8.67
C GLY A 17 -18.07 5.45 -7.48
N ILE A 18 -18.44 4.16 -7.45
CA ILE A 18 -19.33 3.63 -6.39
C ILE A 18 -18.79 3.76 -4.95
N LEU A 19 -17.49 3.98 -4.77
CA LEU A 19 -16.87 4.22 -3.46
C LEU A 19 -17.05 5.66 -2.95
N GLU A 20 -17.47 6.60 -3.79
CA GLU A 20 -17.64 8.02 -3.47
C GLU A 20 -19.01 8.31 -2.83
N ASP A 21 -20.02 7.47 -3.10
CA ASP A 21 -21.39 7.61 -2.59
C ASP A 21 -21.57 7.07 -1.14
N PHE A 22 -20.62 6.28 -0.62
CA PHE A 22 -20.74 5.63 0.70
C PHE A 22 -20.44 6.57 1.87
N SER A 23 -21.28 6.52 2.90
CA SER A 23 -21.13 7.27 4.15
C SER A 23 -20.56 6.39 5.29
N PRO A 24 -19.90 6.98 6.30
CA PRO A 24 -19.44 6.25 7.48
C PRO A 24 -20.60 5.57 8.23
N GLY A 25 -20.67 4.23 8.13
CA GLY A 25 -21.75 3.40 8.68
C GLY A 25 -22.35 2.43 7.66
N ASP A 26 -22.15 2.67 6.37
CA ASP A 26 -22.64 1.78 5.30
C ASP A 26 -21.88 0.44 5.25
N SER A 27 -22.55 -0.59 4.74
CA SER A 27 -22.02 -1.96 4.65
C SER A 27 -21.54 -2.31 3.24
N VAL A 28 -20.28 -2.73 3.11
CA VAL A 28 -19.61 -3.05 1.84
C VAL A 28 -19.13 -4.51 1.83
N SER A 29 -19.18 -5.18 0.66
CA SER A 29 -18.75 -6.58 0.46
C SER A 29 -17.45 -6.67 -0.35
N LEU A 30 -16.54 -7.59 -0.01
CA LEU A 30 -15.12 -7.61 -0.43
C LEU A 30 -14.60 -9.06 -0.71
N ALA A 31 -13.59 -9.26 -1.60
CA ALA A 31 -13.35 -10.57 -2.27
C ALA A 31 -11.97 -11.37 -2.30
N ILE A 32 -10.80 -11.04 -1.67
CA ILE A 32 -9.66 -12.01 -1.41
C ILE A 32 -9.14 -12.69 -2.67
N ARG A 33 -8.29 -11.95 -3.38
CA ARG A 33 -7.22 -12.53 -4.17
C ARG A 33 -5.90 -12.30 -3.45
N ARG A 34 -5.23 -13.41 -3.14
CA ARG A 34 -3.80 -13.36 -2.79
C ARG A 34 -3.09 -12.64 -3.93
N ASN A 35 -2.13 -11.79 -3.56
CA ASN A 35 -1.19 -11.18 -4.49
C ASN A 35 -0.55 -12.21 -5.43
N ALA A 36 -0.08 -11.75 -6.59
CA ALA A 36 0.76 -12.58 -7.45
C ALA A 36 1.99 -13.06 -6.66
N VAL A 37 2.46 -14.29 -6.93
CA VAL A 37 3.57 -14.92 -6.19
C VAL A 37 4.80 -14.02 -6.10
N ASN A 38 5.08 -13.25 -7.16
CA ASN A 38 6.24 -12.38 -7.26
C ASN A 38 6.03 -10.97 -6.64
N PHE A 39 4.85 -10.66 -6.11
CA PHE A 39 4.52 -9.35 -5.53
C PHE A 39 4.61 -9.36 -4.00
N HIS A 40 5.81 -9.65 -3.50
CA HIS A 40 6.14 -9.71 -2.07
C HIS A 40 7.44 -8.93 -1.80
N LEU A 41 7.63 -8.47 -0.55
CA LEU A 41 8.95 -8.02 -0.09
C LEU A 41 9.96 -9.18 -0.08
N PRO A 42 11.27 -8.92 -0.30
CA PRO A 42 12.32 -9.90 -0.10
C PRO A 42 12.31 -10.46 1.34
N ALA A 43 12.51 -11.78 1.48
CA ALA A 43 12.48 -12.45 2.78
C ALA A 43 13.58 -11.99 3.74
N ASP A 44 14.76 -11.61 3.21
CA ASP A 44 15.76 -10.85 3.98
C ASP A 44 15.49 -9.34 3.85
N ILE A 45 15.09 -8.76 4.97
CA ILE A 45 14.79 -7.34 5.18
C ILE A 45 16.00 -6.42 4.92
N SER A 46 17.22 -6.96 4.99
CA SER A 46 18.47 -6.22 4.75
C SER A 46 18.64 -5.84 3.28
N ASN A 47 17.98 -6.54 2.36
CA ASN A 47 18.05 -6.22 0.94
C ASN A 47 17.46 -4.84 0.65
N PRO A 48 18.13 -4.02 -0.18
CA PRO A 48 17.53 -2.78 -0.68
C PRO A 48 16.36 -3.09 -1.62
N ILE A 49 15.41 -2.18 -1.71
CA ILE A 49 14.30 -2.25 -2.67
C ILE A 49 14.22 -0.95 -3.47
N VAL A 50 13.80 -1.08 -4.73
CA VAL A 50 13.45 0.06 -5.58
C VAL A 50 11.99 -0.10 -5.99
N ILE A 51 11.20 0.90 -5.68
CA ILE A 51 9.76 0.96 -5.93
C ILE A 51 9.52 1.94 -7.07
N PHE A 52 8.78 1.51 -8.08
CA PHE A 52 8.32 2.36 -9.19
C PHE A 52 6.79 2.35 -9.21
N CYS A 53 6.15 3.52 -9.17
CA CYS A 53 4.71 3.65 -9.26
C CYS A 53 4.30 5.03 -9.78
N ALA A 54 3.03 5.17 -10.18
CA ALA A 54 2.45 6.46 -10.58
C ALA A 54 0.98 6.52 -10.16
N GLY A 55 0.53 7.68 -9.69
CA GLY A 55 -0.84 7.89 -9.18
C GLY A 55 -1.29 6.78 -8.20
N SER A 56 -2.49 6.23 -8.43
CA SER A 56 -3.07 5.15 -7.62
C SER A 56 -2.24 3.87 -7.56
N GLY A 57 -1.28 3.66 -8.46
CA GLY A 57 -0.31 2.56 -8.40
C GLY A 57 0.60 2.59 -7.17
N LEU A 58 0.62 3.69 -6.41
CA LEU A 58 1.26 3.80 -5.10
C LEU A 58 0.53 3.00 -4.01
N ALA A 59 -0.78 2.76 -4.12
CA ALA A 59 -1.59 2.12 -3.07
C ALA A 59 -1.05 0.76 -2.58
N PRO A 60 -0.70 -0.23 -3.43
CA PRO A 60 -0.10 -1.47 -2.94
C PRO A 60 1.33 -1.29 -2.42
N MET A 61 2.07 -0.30 -2.94
CA MET A 61 3.46 -0.03 -2.56
C MET A 61 3.56 0.63 -1.17
N ARG A 62 2.56 1.42 -0.78
CA ARG A 62 2.43 2.00 0.56
C ARG A 62 2.51 0.94 1.65
N GLY A 63 1.91 -0.24 1.44
CA GLY A 63 2.01 -1.36 2.38
C GLY A 63 3.44 -1.87 2.58
N PHE A 64 4.27 -1.91 1.53
CA PHE A 64 5.68 -2.28 1.63
C PHE A 64 6.53 -1.22 2.35
N ILE A 65 6.18 0.06 2.18
CA ILE A 65 6.83 1.19 2.87
C ILE A 65 6.50 1.14 4.37
N GLN A 66 5.22 0.94 4.71
CA GLN A 66 4.76 0.84 6.10
C GLN A 66 5.33 -0.38 6.83
N GLU A 67 5.36 -1.56 6.21
CA GLU A 67 6.02 -2.75 6.77
C GLU A 67 7.50 -2.48 7.08
N ARG A 68 8.23 -1.80 6.19
CA ARG A 68 9.62 -1.39 6.46
C ARG A 68 9.74 -0.33 7.56
N ALA A 69 8.81 0.62 7.65
CA ALA A 69 8.78 1.61 8.72
C ALA A 69 8.58 0.95 10.10
N GLU A 70 7.65 0.00 10.23
CA GLU A 70 7.46 -0.75 11.47
C GLU A 70 8.66 -1.64 11.82
N GLN A 71 9.31 -2.25 10.83
CA GLN A 71 10.56 -2.99 11.06
C GLN A 71 11.69 -2.08 11.57
N ILE A 72 11.81 -0.84 11.07
CA ILE A 72 12.77 0.16 11.56
C ILE A 72 12.43 0.59 12.99
N LYS A 73 11.15 0.89 13.29
CA LYS A 73 10.67 1.20 14.65
C LYS A 73 10.95 0.06 15.64
N ALA A 74 10.84 -1.18 15.19
CA ALA A 74 11.19 -2.38 15.95
C ALA A 74 12.72 -2.62 16.08
N GLY A 75 13.56 -1.66 15.72
CA GLY A 75 15.02 -1.71 15.86
C GLY A 75 15.73 -2.66 14.87
N LYS A 76 15.04 -3.16 13.84
CA LYS A 76 15.65 -4.05 12.84
C LYS A 76 16.47 -3.25 11.83
N LYS A 77 17.60 -3.83 11.38
CA LYS A 77 18.42 -3.25 10.32
C LYS A 77 17.81 -3.52 8.94
N VAL A 78 16.91 -2.64 8.49
CA VAL A 78 16.24 -2.73 7.20
C VAL A 78 17.12 -2.13 6.08
N GLY A 79 17.09 -2.74 4.89
CA GLY A 79 17.77 -2.24 3.69
C GLY A 79 17.15 -0.97 3.14
N LYS A 80 17.94 -0.16 2.42
CA LYS A 80 17.47 1.11 1.82
C LYS A 80 16.30 0.86 0.86
N ALA A 81 15.19 1.56 1.08
CA ALA A 81 14.15 1.71 0.07
C ALA A 81 14.40 2.97 -0.78
N LEU A 82 14.13 2.90 -2.08
CA LEU A 82 14.04 4.05 -2.97
C LEU A 82 12.66 4.04 -3.63
N LEU A 83 11.98 5.19 -3.63
CA LEU A 83 10.69 5.38 -4.26
C LEU A 83 10.84 6.33 -5.46
N PHE A 84 10.47 5.83 -6.64
CA PHE A 84 10.29 6.62 -7.86
C PHE A 84 8.79 6.73 -8.14
N PHE A 85 8.21 7.90 -7.85
CA PHE A 85 6.79 8.18 -8.01
C PHE A 85 6.53 9.14 -9.17
N GLY A 86 5.56 8.82 -10.02
CA GLY A 86 5.09 9.66 -11.14
C GLY A 86 3.72 10.28 -10.89
N CYS A 87 3.61 11.58 -11.12
CA CYS A 87 2.38 12.37 -11.09
C CYS A 87 2.39 13.46 -12.19
N ARG A 88 1.28 14.18 -12.41
CA ARG A 88 1.23 15.31 -13.37
C ARG A 88 1.48 16.64 -12.69
N ASP A 89 0.84 16.86 -11.54
CA ASP A 89 0.99 18.04 -10.69
C ASP A 89 1.39 17.60 -9.26
N PRO A 90 2.60 17.93 -8.76
CA PRO A 90 3.06 17.47 -7.46
C PRO A 90 2.26 18.04 -6.28
N GLU A 91 1.57 19.17 -6.44
CA GLU A 91 0.76 19.80 -5.39
C GLU A 91 -0.65 19.18 -5.30
N ARG A 92 -1.05 18.34 -6.27
CA ARG A 92 -2.41 17.78 -6.39
C ARG A 92 -2.45 16.26 -6.48
N ASP A 93 -1.57 15.69 -7.28
CA ASP A 93 -1.57 14.26 -7.63
C ASP A 93 -0.58 13.45 -6.78
N PHE A 94 0.22 14.09 -5.91
CA PHE A 94 1.17 13.40 -5.04
C PHE A 94 0.50 12.85 -3.77
N LEU A 95 -0.28 11.79 -3.98
CA LEU A 95 -0.96 11.02 -2.95
C LEU A 95 0.01 10.65 -1.81
N TYR A 96 -0.42 10.90 -0.56
CA TYR A 96 0.31 10.61 0.68
C TYR A 96 1.64 11.37 0.87
N TYR A 97 1.92 12.43 0.09
CA TYR A 97 3.16 13.20 0.23
C TYR A 97 3.33 13.78 1.63
N HIS A 98 2.45 14.69 2.06
CA HIS A 98 2.60 15.40 3.34
C HIS A 98 2.44 14.51 4.59
N ASP A 99 1.70 13.40 4.49
CA ASP A 99 1.35 12.57 5.65
C ASP A 99 2.32 11.40 5.90
N GLU A 100 2.92 10.82 4.85
CA GLU A 100 3.67 9.56 4.95
C GLU A 100 4.98 9.50 4.16
N LEU A 101 5.19 10.37 3.16
CA LEU A 101 6.33 10.28 2.23
C LEU A 101 7.28 11.50 2.27
N ALA A 102 6.85 12.61 2.84
CA ALA A 102 7.72 13.71 3.26
C ALA A 102 8.52 13.28 4.51
N GLY A 103 9.84 13.46 4.48
CA GLY A 103 10.76 13.12 5.56
C GLY A 103 11.59 14.31 6.01
#